data_AF-A0A645BL63-F1
#
_entry.id   AF-A0A645BL63-F1
#
_cell.length_a   1.000
_cell.length_b   1.000
_cell.length_c   1.000
_cell.angle_alpha   90.00
_cell.angle_beta   90.00
_cell.angle_gamma   90.00
#
_symmetry.space_group_name_H-M   'P 1'
#
loop_
_entity.id
_entity.type
_entity.pdbx_description
1 polymer ?
#
loop_
_entity_poly.entity_id
_entity_poly.type
_entity_poly.pdbx_seq_one_letter_code
_entity_poly.pdbx_strand_id
1 'polypeptide(L)'
;MRIQEVMELTGLTKKAIHFYIEKKLLSPTKDPENGYYNLTETDLKKLQLICLFRKTGFSIDTIQELFQYPTMTNYFFHRQVNVLKKKIVEHQKQLENLCSIIESMPPNATPTYICNHYPISKLMDEPTNNYIETLFPCTDARMIAILILAPFLDIPVDEYRKFLWDRISTELQLQLKEDLIYLQQIIYNQSAAEIDATSTTSFVFFMKLSKSSSLHEFEDNLLQCCHQLINDPILLKRWKTLYFPILLPLQHFYQNISELMTAYSSRYESCNKQLHSLVQAVASTIDADSLLGKEILALCPTQDLASSLYLIFWFNHSFLLSCPETILHEIQKKYSSPFMG
;
A
#
# COMPACT_ATOMS: atom_id res chain seq x y z
N MET A 1 0.16 38.55 0.70
CA MET A 1 1.06 38.60 1.86
C MET A 1 2.48 38.78 1.34
N ARG A 2 3.26 39.65 1.98
CA ARG A 2 4.68 39.83 1.61
C ARG A 2 5.50 38.67 2.15
N ILE A 3 6.63 38.38 1.51
CA ILE A 3 7.53 37.29 1.93
C ILE A 3 7.96 37.42 3.40
N GLN A 4 8.11 38.65 3.91
CA GLN A 4 8.51 38.91 5.28
C GLN A 4 7.42 38.48 6.30
N GLU A 5 6.15 38.77 6.02
CA GLU A 5 5.01 38.31 6.84
C GLU A 5 4.95 36.77 6.86
N VAL A 6 5.19 36.13 5.70
CA VAL A 6 5.20 34.66 5.59
C VAL A 6 6.37 34.06 6.38
N MET A 7 7.54 34.70 6.38
CA MET A 7 8.68 34.27 7.20
C MET A 7 8.33 34.29 8.69
N GLU A 8 7.67 35.34 9.17
CA GLU A 8 7.24 35.47 10.57
C GLU A 8 6.23 34.38 10.96
N LEU A 9 5.27 34.06 10.08
CA LEU A 9 4.24 33.06 10.36
C LEU A 9 4.69 31.61 10.22
N THR A 10 5.73 31.34 9.42
CA THR A 10 6.20 29.97 9.14
C THR A 10 7.53 29.63 9.81
N GLY A 11 8.29 30.63 10.26
CA GLY A 11 9.67 30.48 10.72
C GLY A 11 10.67 30.15 9.60
N LEU A 12 10.26 30.19 8.33
CA LEU A 12 11.13 29.92 7.20
C LEU A 12 12.02 31.13 6.88
N THR A 13 13.21 30.85 6.34
CA THR A 13 14.06 31.89 5.78
C THR A 13 13.58 32.30 4.39
N LYS A 14 13.88 33.53 3.98
CA LYS A 14 13.64 34.01 2.60
C LYS A 14 14.21 33.03 1.56
N LYS A 15 15.42 32.50 1.81
CA LYS A 15 16.09 31.51 0.94
C LYS A 15 15.29 30.20 0.84
N ALA A 16 14.72 29.72 1.94
CA ALA A 16 13.89 28.51 1.92
C ALA A 16 12.59 28.71 1.12
N ILE A 17 11.93 29.87 1.26
CA ILE A 17 10.72 30.19 0.49
C ILE A 17 11.05 30.26 -1.02
N HIS A 18 12.13 30.95 -1.40
CA HIS A 18 12.59 30.97 -2.80
C HIS A 18 12.93 29.58 -3.32
N PHE A 19 13.61 28.75 -2.54
CA PHE A 19 13.90 27.37 -2.90
C PHE A 19 12.62 26.56 -3.19
N TYR A 20 11.56 26.72 -2.41
CA TYR A 20 10.29 26.04 -2.67
C TYR A 20 9.57 26.57 -3.92
N ILE A 21 9.69 27.85 -4.24
CA ILE A 21 9.19 28.43 -5.50
C ILE A 21 9.99 27.85 -6.70
N GLU A 22 11.32 27.80 -6.60
CA GLU A 22 12.19 27.21 -7.64
C GLU A 22 11.88 25.74 -7.88
N LYS A 23 11.59 24.99 -6.80
CA LYS A 23 11.13 23.59 -6.86
C LYS A 23 9.66 23.45 -7.28
N LYS A 24 8.99 24.52 -7.71
CA LYS A 24 7.58 24.53 -8.14
C LYS A 24 6.60 23.95 -7.12
N LEU A 25 6.99 23.93 -5.85
CA LEU A 25 6.09 23.58 -4.76
C LEU A 25 5.12 24.73 -4.49
N LEU A 26 5.48 25.95 -4.88
CA LEU A 26 4.65 27.14 -4.82
C LEU A 26 4.74 27.86 -6.16
N SER A 27 3.65 28.49 -6.58
CA SER A 27 3.58 29.29 -7.80
C SER A 27 2.97 30.67 -7.51
N PRO A 28 3.53 31.45 -6.58
CA PRO A 28 2.99 32.76 -6.23
C PRO A 28 3.14 33.73 -7.41
N THR A 29 2.20 34.67 -7.52
CA THR A 29 2.26 35.70 -8.56
C THR A 29 3.34 36.73 -8.22
N LYS A 30 3.99 37.27 -9.25
CA LYS A 30 4.85 38.44 -9.09
C LYS A 30 4.01 39.69 -9.22
N ASP A 31 4.23 40.64 -8.33
CA ASP A 31 3.68 41.99 -8.43
C ASP A 31 4.31 42.68 -9.65
N PRO A 32 3.49 43.17 -10.61
CA PRO A 32 3.98 43.79 -11.84
C PRO A 32 4.70 45.12 -11.60
N GLU A 33 4.47 45.81 -10.48
CA GLU A 33 5.08 47.14 -10.24
C GLU A 33 6.49 47.05 -9.63
N ASN A 34 6.75 46.05 -8.78
CA ASN A 34 8.00 45.94 -8.02
C ASN A 34 8.73 44.59 -8.19
N GLY A 35 8.12 43.62 -8.88
CA GLY A 35 8.71 42.31 -9.17
C GLY A 35 8.78 41.35 -7.98
N TYR A 36 8.28 41.72 -6.80
CA TYR A 36 8.26 40.85 -5.63
C TYR A 36 7.15 39.80 -5.71
N TYR A 37 7.37 38.64 -5.08
CA TYR A 37 6.34 37.62 -4.96
C TYR A 37 5.27 38.04 -3.95
N ASN A 38 4.00 37.96 -4.37
CA ASN A 38 2.86 38.09 -3.49
C ASN A 38 2.33 36.70 -3.16
N LEU A 39 2.44 36.30 -1.89
CA LEU A 39 2.00 34.99 -1.43
C LEU A 39 0.55 35.07 -0.94
N THR A 40 -0.25 34.09 -1.32
CA THR A 40 -1.64 33.95 -0.89
C THR A 40 -1.75 33.17 0.43
N GLU A 41 -2.94 33.16 1.05
CA GLU A 41 -3.18 32.29 2.21
C GLU A 41 -3.06 30.80 1.88
N THR A 42 -3.38 30.39 0.65
CA THR A 42 -3.20 29.01 0.20
C THR A 42 -1.72 28.65 0.10
N ASP A 43 -0.87 29.57 -0.38
CA ASP A 43 0.59 29.41 -0.36
C ASP A 43 1.12 29.28 1.07
N LEU A 44 0.61 30.09 2.01
CA LEU A 44 0.99 30.01 3.42
C LEU A 44 0.63 28.64 4.01
N LYS A 45 -0.59 28.14 3.78
CA LYS A 45 -1.01 26.80 4.24
C LYS A 45 -0.14 25.71 3.62
N LYS A 46 0.18 25.83 2.33
CA LYS A 46 1.07 24.88 1.64
C LYS A 46 2.48 24.90 2.23
N LEU A 47 3.03 26.08 2.54
CA LEU A 47 4.31 26.22 3.24
C LEU A 47 4.29 25.59 4.63
N GLN A 48 3.21 25.76 5.40
CA GLN A 48 3.05 25.11 6.71
C GLN A 48 3.05 23.58 6.58
N LEU A 49 2.37 23.03 5.57
CA LEU A 49 2.40 21.59 5.26
C LEU A 49 3.80 21.12 4.86
N ILE A 50 4.50 21.86 3.99
CA ILE A 50 5.89 21.55 3.62
C ILE A 50 6.78 21.52 4.87
N CYS A 51 6.66 22.50 5.77
CA CYS A 51 7.39 22.52 7.04
C CYS A 51 7.10 21.29 7.89
N LEU A 52 5.82 20.91 8.03
CA LEU A 52 5.40 19.73 8.78
C LEU A 52 6.03 18.45 8.19
N PHE A 53 5.90 18.23 6.88
CA PHE A 53 6.43 17.04 6.22
C PHE A 53 7.97 16.98 6.25
N ARG A 54 8.64 18.13 6.15
CA ARG A 54 10.10 18.20 6.29
C ARG A 54 10.55 17.80 7.70
N LYS A 55 9.80 18.18 8.74
CA LYS A 55 10.09 17.78 10.13
C LYS A 55 9.91 16.28 10.37
N THR A 56 9.06 15.60 9.60
CA THR A 56 8.90 14.13 9.68
C THR A 56 9.87 13.36 8.78
N GLY A 57 10.81 14.06 8.13
CA GLY A 57 11.88 13.45 7.34
C GLY A 57 11.53 13.18 5.87
N PHE A 58 10.40 13.68 5.36
CA PHE A 58 10.10 13.58 3.93
C PHE A 58 11.12 14.36 3.08
N SER A 59 11.50 13.77 1.95
CA SER A 59 12.29 14.46 0.93
C SER A 59 11.46 15.51 0.18
N ILE A 60 12.11 16.43 -0.52
CA ILE A 60 11.40 17.43 -1.36
C ILE A 60 10.64 16.75 -2.49
N ASP A 61 11.24 15.74 -3.11
CA ASP A 61 10.65 15.02 -4.23
C ASP A 61 9.39 14.25 -3.76
N THR A 62 9.45 13.61 -2.58
CA THR A 62 8.27 12.96 -1.98
C THR A 62 7.16 13.95 -1.63
N ILE A 63 7.50 15.17 -1.17
CA ILE A 63 6.51 16.23 -0.91
C ILE A 63 5.86 16.70 -2.21
N GLN A 64 6.61 16.77 -3.31
CA GLN A 64 6.04 17.06 -4.63
C GLN A 64 5.04 15.98 -5.04
N GLU A 65 5.43 14.70 -4.93
CA GLU A 65 4.54 13.57 -5.23
C GLU A 65 3.28 13.57 -4.35
N LEU A 66 3.41 13.88 -3.05
CA LEU A 66 2.27 13.97 -2.13
C LEU A 66 1.27 15.04 -2.56
N PHE A 67 1.74 16.19 -3.06
CA PHE A 67 0.85 17.21 -3.61
C PHE A 67 0.26 16.84 -4.98
N GLN A 68 0.96 16.01 -5.75
CA GLN A 68 0.46 15.50 -7.04
C GLN A 68 -0.60 14.42 -6.84
N TYR A 69 -0.44 13.55 -5.83
CA TYR A 69 -1.30 12.42 -5.50
C TYR A 69 -1.84 12.52 -4.07
N PRO A 70 -2.73 13.48 -3.77
CA PRO A 70 -3.20 13.74 -2.40
C PRO A 70 -3.98 12.57 -1.78
N THR A 71 -4.66 11.77 -2.62
CA THR A 71 -5.34 10.52 -2.25
C THR A 71 -4.36 9.49 -1.66
N MET A 72 -3.09 9.54 -2.04
CA MET A 72 -2.03 8.62 -1.59
C MET A 72 -1.31 9.09 -0.33
N THR A 73 -1.83 10.10 0.39
CA THR A 73 -1.21 10.62 1.62
C THR A 73 -0.90 9.50 2.64
N ASN A 74 -1.83 8.57 2.87
CA ASN A 74 -1.58 7.45 3.79
C ASN A 74 -0.40 6.58 3.32
N TYR A 75 -0.33 6.26 2.02
CA TYR A 75 0.78 5.49 1.45
C TYR A 75 2.13 6.15 1.75
N PHE A 76 2.26 7.46 1.52
CA PHE A 76 3.51 8.18 1.78
C PHE A 76 3.92 8.16 3.26
N PHE A 77 2.95 8.33 4.17
CA PHE A 77 3.21 8.31 5.61
C PHE A 77 3.68 6.93 6.08
N HIS A 78 3.02 5.87 5.65
CA HIS A 78 3.41 4.50 6.00
C HIS A 78 4.78 4.14 5.43
N ARG A 79 5.05 4.50 4.18
CA ARG A 79 6.37 4.31 3.56
C ARG A 79 7.46 5.06 4.31
N GLN A 80 7.19 6.30 4.76
CA GLN A 80 8.13 7.09 5.56
C GLN A 80 8.38 6.47 6.93
N VAL A 81 7.36 5.94 7.61
CA VAL A 81 7.53 5.19 8.87
C VAL A 81 8.48 4.00 8.65
N ASN A 82 8.29 3.24 7.58
CA ASN A 82 9.15 2.09 7.28
C ASN A 82 10.59 2.48 6.91
N VAL A 83 10.79 3.62 6.23
CA VAL A 83 12.13 4.18 6.02
C VAL A 83 12.79 4.56 7.35
N LEU A 84 12.07 5.19 8.26
CA LEU A 84 12.60 5.58 9.57
C LEU A 84 12.90 4.36 10.45
N LYS A 85 12.05 3.34 10.44
CA LYS A 85 12.30 2.07 11.13
C LYS A 85 13.61 1.43 10.66
N LYS A 86 13.81 1.31 9.34
CA LYS A 86 15.05 0.77 8.76
C LYS A 86 16.28 1.56 9.23
N LYS A 87 16.22 2.89 9.22
CA LYS A 87 17.30 3.75 9.73
C LYS A 87 17.58 3.54 11.21
N ILE A 88 16.55 3.36 12.04
CA ILE A 88 16.74 3.09 13.47
C ILE A 88 17.46 1.75 13.66
N VAL A 89 17.03 0.71 12.93
CA VAL A 89 17.67 -0.61 12.97
C VAL A 89 19.13 -0.54 12.50
N GLU A 90 19.41 0.19 11.41
CA GLU A 90 20.76 0.44 10.91
C GLU A 90 21.63 1.18 11.95
N HIS A 91 21.12 2.25 12.56
CA HIS A 91 21.84 3.00 13.60
C HIS A 91 22.06 2.19 14.87
N GLN A 92 21.10 1.34 15.26
CA GLN A 92 21.27 0.42 16.37
C GLN A 92 22.42 -0.55 16.10
N LYS A 93 22.48 -1.15 14.90
CA LYS A 93 23.57 -2.05 14.52
C LYS A 93 24.93 -1.33 14.49
N GLN A 94 24.96 -0.08 14.02
CA GLN A 94 26.16 0.76 14.07
C GLN A 94 26.64 0.98 15.52
N LEU A 95 25.73 1.23 16.46
CA LEU A 95 26.05 1.36 17.88
C LEU A 95 26.55 0.05 18.49
N GLU A 96 25.89 -1.08 18.23
CA GLU A 96 26.32 -2.41 18.68
C GLU A 96 27.74 -2.73 18.19
N ASN A 97 28.00 -2.46 16.91
CA ASN A 97 29.33 -2.61 16.33
C ASN A 97 30.37 -1.74 17.05
N LEU A 98 30.09 -0.44 17.25
CA LEU A 98 31.01 0.47 17.95
C LEU A 98 31.28 0.03 19.39
N CYS A 99 30.25 -0.36 20.15
CA CYS A 99 30.42 -0.85 21.52
C CYS A 99 31.32 -2.09 21.57
N SER A 100 31.10 -3.06 20.68
CA SER A 100 31.92 -4.29 20.65
C SER A 100 33.38 -4.03 20.23
N ILE A 101 33.62 -3.05 19.36
CA ILE A 101 34.98 -2.62 19.02
C ILE A 101 35.63 -1.98 20.27
N ILE A 102 34.91 -1.11 20.99
CA ILE A 102 35.40 -0.47 22.22
C ILE A 102 35.76 -1.50 23.29
N GLU A 103 34.91 -2.49 23.53
CA GLU A 103 35.13 -3.56 24.52
C GLU A 103 36.34 -4.44 24.19
N SER A 104 36.70 -4.58 22.91
CA SER A 104 37.85 -5.37 22.45
C SER A 104 39.14 -4.58 22.27
N MET A 105 39.09 -3.24 22.38
CA MET A 105 40.24 -2.37 22.21
C MET A 105 41.08 -2.29 23.49
N PRO A 106 42.42 -2.47 23.41
CA PRO A 106 43.29 -2.12 24.51
C PRO A 106 43.37 -0.59 24.66
N PRO A 107 43.79 -0.06 25.82
CA PRO A 107 43.85 1.38 26.05
C PRO A 107 44.74 2.17 25.08
N ASN A 108 45.68 1.50 24.41
CA ASN A 108 46.61 2.06 23.43
C ASN A 108 46.28 1.63 21.99
N ALA A 109 45.03 1.24 21.72
CA ALA A 109 44.61 0.80 20.39
C ALA A 109 44.90 1.85 19.31
N THR A 110 45.34 1.37 18.15
CA THR A 110 45.52 2.17 16.92
C THR A 110 44.58 1.64 15.83
N PRO A 111 44.33 2.39 14.75
CA PRO A 111 43.55 1.88 13.62
C PRO A 111 44.11 0.56 13.04
N THR A 112 45.43 0.37 13.07
CA THR A 112 46.09 -0.89 12.68
C THR A 112 45.75 -2.06 13.59
N TYR A 113 45.61 -1.84 14.90
CA TYR A 113 45.15 -2.88 15.84
C TYR A 113 43.72 -3.33 15.50
N ILE A 114 42.82 -2.38 15.25
CA ILE A 114 41.41 -2.70 14.92
C ILE A 114 41.33 -3.57 13.65
N CYS A 115 42.07 -3.19 12.60
CA CYS A 115 42.07 -3.91 11.32
C CYS A 115 42.54 -5.37 11.45
N ASN A 116 43.49 -5.63 12.35
CA ASN A 116 44.06 -6.96 12.55
C ASN A 116 43.25 -7.84 13.51
N HIS A 117 42.43 -7.25 14.38
CA HIS A 117 41.79 -7.97 15.49
C HIS A 117 40.25 -7.94 15.46
N TYR A 118 39.62 -7.08 14.65
CA TYR A 118 38.16 -7.02 14.51
C TYR A 118 37.72 -7.49 13.10
N PRO A 119 37.13 -8.69 12.96
CA PRO A 119 36.77 -9.23 11.66
C PRO A 119 35.59 -8.48 11.04
N ILE A 120 35.73 -8.09 9.76
CA ILE A 120 34.68 -7.40 8.99
C ILE A 120 33.38 -8.23 8.94
N SER A 121 33.47 -9.56 9.01
CA SER A 121 32.29 -10.43 9.01
C SER A 121 31.29 -10.11 10.14
N LYS A 122 31.76 -9.67 11.32
CA LYS A 122 30.87 -9.23 12.43
C LYS A 122 30.08 -7.96 12.12
N LEU A 123 30.55 -7.15 11.18
CA LEU A 123 29.84 -5.96 10.71
C LEU A 123 28.75 -6.30 9.69
N MET A 124 28.79 -7.50 9.10
CA MET A 124 27.89 -7.95 8.04
C MET A 124 26.70 -8.77 8.57
N ASP A 125 26.62 -9.01 9.88
CA ASP A 125 25.47 -9.72 10.46
C ASP A 125 24.20 -8.87 10.31
N GLU A 126 23.16 -9.48 9.73
CA GLU A 126 21.84 -8.87 9.58
C GLU A 126 21.25 -8.53 10.97
N PRO A 127 20.63 -7.35 11.12
CA PRO A 127 20.04 -6.97 12.38
C PRO A 127 18.78 -7.79 12.68
N THR A 128 18.81 -8.62 13.71
CA THR A 128 17.61 -9.25 14.27
C THR A 128 16.90 -8.25 15.17
N ASN A 129 15.84 -7.59 14.70
CA ASN A 129 15.18 -6.57 15.52
C ASN A 129 13.66 -6.58 15.51
N ASN A 130 13.09 -7.54 16.24
CA ASN A 130 11.66 -7.58 16.56
C ASN A 130 11.22 -6.44 17.50
N TYR A 131 12.16 -5.75 18.17
CA TYR A 131 11.82 -4.73 19.17
C TYR A 131 11.29 -3.44 18.55
N ILE A 132 11.83 -3.02 17.39
CA ILE A 132 11.31 -1.84 16.67
C ILE A 132 9.87 -2.04 16.19
N GLU A 133 9.54 -3.25 15.75
CA GLU A 133 8.14 -3.60 15.43
C GLU A 133 7.23 -3.64 16.67
N THR A 134 7.79 -3.88 17.86
CA THR A 134 7.02 -3.81 19.11
C THR A 134 6.77 -2.36 19.55
N LEU A 135 7.78 -1.49 19.41
CA LEU A 135 7.66 -0.06 19.78
C LEU A 135 6.82 0.74 18.80
N PHE A 136 6.93 0.41 17.52
CA PHE A 136 6.25 1.09 16.42
C PHE A 136 5.54 0.04 15.57
N PRO A 137 4.45 -0.57 16.07
CA PRO A 137 3.75 -1.61 15.32
C PRO A 137 3.37 -1.10 13.93
N CYS A 138 3.69 -1.92 12.94
CA CYS A 138 3.31 -1.71 11.56
C CYS A 138 1.79 -1.48 11.47
N THR A 139 1.38 -0.31 11.00
CA THR A 139 -0.03 0.00 10.74
C THR A 139 -0.42 -0.35 9.31
N ASP A 140 0.39 -1.11 8.57
CA ASP A 140 0.19 -1.31 7.13
C ASP A 140 -1.12 -2.02 6.80
N ALA A 141 -1.71 -2.80 7.72
CA ALA A 141 -3.06 -3.30 7.55
C ALA A 141 -4.07 -2.16 7.29
N ARG A 142 -3.93 -1.03 7.98
CA ARG A 142 -4.74 0.17 7.74
C ARG A 142 -4.54 0.71 6.33
N MET A 143 -3.30 0.90 5.90
CA MET A 143 -2.98 1.46 4.59
C MET A 143 -3.36 0.52 3.44
N ILE A 144 -3.11 -0.77 3.60
CA ILE A 144 -3.51 -1.82 2.66
C ILE A 144 -5.04 -1.88 2.59
N ALA A 145 -5.76 -1.83 3.71
CA ALA A 145 -7.22 -1.75 3.71
C ALA A 145 -7.73 -0.51 2.96
N ILE A 146 -7.07 0.65 3.12
CA ILE A 146 -7.40 1.88 2.38
C ILE A 146 -7.27 1.64 0.88
N LEU A 147 -6.19 1.00 0.42
CA LEU A 147 -5.95 0.76 -1.00
C LEU A 147 -6.91 -0.27 -1.60
N ILE A 148 -7.14 -1.38 -0.87
CA ILE A 148 -8.05 -2.45 -1.30
C ILE A 148 -9.50 -1.96 -1.39
N LEU A 149 -9.91 -1.10 -0.46
CA LEU A 149 -11.28 -0.59 -0.38
C LEU A 149 -11.43 0.84 -0.94
N ALA A 150 -10.37 1.40 -1.53
CA ALA A 150 -10.34 2.77 -2.07
C ALA A 150 -11.58 3.13 -2.91
N PRO A 151 -12.13 2.24 -3.75
CA PRO A 151 -13.34 2.50 -4.52
C PRO A 151 -14.60 2.83 -3.70
N PHE A 152 -14.57 2.78 -2.36
CA PHE A 152 -15.73 2.95 -1.48
C PHE A 152 -15.53 4.02 -0.39
N LEU A 153 -14.40 4.73 -0.37
CA LEU A 153 -13.98 5.62 0.72
C LEU A 153 -14.16 7.11 0.45
N ASP A 154 -14.84 7.49 -0.63
CA ASP A 154 -15.14 8.89 -0.99
C ASP A 154 -16.30 9.49 -0.15
N ILE A 155 -16.34 9.16 1.14
CA ILE A 155 -17.39 9.58 2.07
C ILE A 155 -16.73 10.31 3.26
N PRO A 156 -17.31 11.42 3.75
CA PRO A 156 -16.82 12.07 4.96
C PRO A 156 -16.76 11.12 6.16
N VAL A 157 -15.61 11.13 6.85
CA VAL A 157 -15.37 10.29 8.02
C VAL A 157 -15.84 11.02 9.28
N ASP A 158 -16.89 10.49 9.91
CA ASP A 158 -17.34 10.87 11.26
C ASP A 158 -16.78 9.87 12.31
N GLU A 159 -17.11 10.07 13.58
CA GLU A 159 -16.63 9.20 14.67
C GLU A 159 -17.09 7.75 14.51
N TYR A 160 -18.30 7.52 14.00
CA TYR A 160 -18.82 6.17 13.77
C TYR A 160 -18.07 5.47 12.64
N ARG A 161 -17.85 6.14 11.50
CA ARG A 161 -17.05 5.59 10.40
C ARG A 161 -15.59 5.37 10.81
N LYS A 162 -15.03 6.22 11.67
CA LYS A 162 -13.70 6.00 12.24
C LYS A 162 -13.67 4.71 13.06
N PHE A 163 -14.66 4.49 13.93
CA PHE A 163 -14.80 3.23 14.68
C PHE A 163 -14.92 2.00 13.76
N LEU A 164 -15.76 2.07 12.72
CA LEU A 164 -15.87 0.99 11.73
C LEU A 164 -14.52 0.72 11.04
N TRP A 165 -13.79 1.77 10.67
CA TRP A 165 -12.52 1.66 9.99
C TRP A 165 -11.44 1.00 10.85
N ASP A 166 -11.41 1.30 12.14
CA ASP A 166 -10.46 0.68 13.06
C ASP A 166 -10.74 -0.83 13.22
N ARG A 167 -12.02 -1.25 13.19
CA ARG A 167 -12.40 -2.67 13.13
C ARG A 167 -11.98 -3.33 11.81
N ILE A 168 -12.25 -2.69 10.67
CA ILE A 168 -11.84 -3.19 9.33
C ILE A 168 -10.33 -3.39 9.28
N SER A 169 -9.56 -2.39 9.74
CA SER A 169 -8.08 -2.47 9.74
C SER A 169 -7.58 -3.61 10.63
N THR A 170 -8.22 -3.83 11.78
CA THR A 170 -7.91 -4.94 12.69
C THR A 170 -8.21 -6.30 12.05
N GLU A 171 -9.35 -6.41 11.34
CA GLU A 171 -9.72 -7.63 10.65
C GLU A 171 -8.69 -8.02 9.59
N LEU A 172 -8.20 -7.06 8.79
CA LEU A 172 -7.17 -7.34 7.79
C LEU A 172 -5.88 -7.85 8.44
N GLN A 173 -5.48 -7.24 9.55
CA GLN A 173 -4.30 -7.67 10.32
C GLN A 173 -4.46 -9.11 10.85
N LEU A 174 -5.66 -9.48 11.30
CA LEU A 174 -5.95 -10.82 11.83
C LEU A 174 -5.99 -11.90 10.74
N GLN A 175 -6.48 -11.57 9.55
CA GLN A 175 -6.58 -12.54 8.45
C GLN A 175 -5.24 -12.82 7.79
N LEU A 176 -4.43 -11.78 7.53
CA LEU A 176 -3.15 -11.94 6.84
C LEU A 176 -1.97 -12.20 7.78
N LYS A 177 -2.03 -11.77 9.05
CA LYS A 177 -0.96 -11.96 10.06
C LYS A 177 0.45 -11.73 9.49
N GLU A 178 1.23 -12.79 9.34
CA GLU A 178 2.61 -12.79 8.85
C GLU A 178 2.72 -12.59 7.34
N ASP A 179 1.67 -12.88 6.57
CA ASP A 179 1.65 -12.73 5.11
C ASP A 179 1.32 -11.31 4.66
N LEU A 180 0.89 -10.44 5.59
CA LEU A 180 0.65 -9.02 5.31
C LEU A 180 1.90 -8.33 4.74
N ILE A 181 3.09 -8.83 5.11
CA ILE A 181 4.39 -8.38 4.59
C ILE A 181 4.43 -8.46 3.06
N TYR A 182 3.80 -9.45 2.43
CA TYR A 182 3.83 -9.61 0.99
C TYR A 182 3.00 -8.54 0.29
N LEU A 183 1.81 -8.23 0.81
CA LEU A 183 1.00 -7.12 0.29
C LEU A 183 1.73 -5.79 0.44
N GLN A 184 2.36 -5.56 1.59
CA GLN A 184 3.18 -4.38 1.84
C GLN A 184 4.33 -4.27 0.82
N GLN A 185 5.08 -5.34 0.59
CA GLN A 185 6.16 -5.38 -0.39
C GLN A 185 5.68 -5.13 -1.82
N ILE A 186 4.52 -5.69 -2.21
CA ILE A 186 3.93 -5.47 -3.53
C ILE A 186 3.64 -3.99 -3.72
N ILE A 187 2.96 -3.37 -2.75
CA ILE A 187 2.60 -1.95 -2.77
C ILE A 187 3.85 -1.05 -2.78
N TYR A 188 4.89 -1.40 -2.02
CA TYR A 188 6.11 -0.58 -1.95
C TYR A 188 7.04 -0.72 -3.15
N ASN A 189 6.86 -1.75 -3.98
CA ASN A 189 7.54 -1.86 -5.27
C ASN A 189 6.82 -1.12 -6.40
N GLN A 190 5.68 -0.49 -6.12
CA GLN A 190 4.96 0.34 -7.07
C GLN A 190 5.19 1.83 -6.78
N SER A 191 5.20 2.64 -7.84
CA SER A 191 5.19 4.08 -7.75
C SER A 191 3.81 4.59 -7.29
N ALA A 192 3.77 5.78 -6.69
CA ALA A 192 2.51 6.41 -6.32
C ALA A 192 1.58 6.62 -7.52
N ALA A 193 2.14 6.90 -8.70
CA ALA A 193 1.39 7.05 -9.94
C ALA A 193 0.69 5.76 -10.37
N GLU A 194 1.35 4.60 -10.26
CA GLU A 194 0.76 3.31 -10.62
C GLU A 194 -0.36 2.91 -9.67
N ILE A 195 -0.17 3.14 -8.36
CA ILE A 195 -1.20 2.86 -7.33
C ILE A 195 -2.41 3.78 -7.52
N ASP A 196 -2.17 5.08 -7.75
CA ASP A 196 -3.24 6.06 -7.96
C ASP A 196 -4.02 5.77 -9.25
N ALA A 197 -3.33 5.40 -10.34
CA ALA A 197 -3.96 4.97 -11.58
C ALA A 197 -4.84 3.73 -11.37
N THR A 198 -4.31 2.70 -10.70
CA THR A 198 -5.07 1.47 -10.38
C THR A 198 -6.29 1.80 -9.52
N SER A 199 -6.12 2.62 -8.48
CA SER A 199 -7.20 3.04 -7.58
C SER A 199 -8.29 3.82 -8.33
N THR A 200 -7.89 4.70 -9.25
CA THR A 200 -8.81 5.49 -10.09
C THR A 200 -9.59 4.60 -11.05
N THR A 201 -8.92 3.65 -11.73
CA THR A 201 -9.57 2.68 -12.62
C THR A 201 -10.59 1.84 -11.85
N SER A 202 -10.20 1.30 -10.69
CA SER A 202 -11.12 0.52 -9.85
C SER A 202 -12.28 1.37 -9.34
N PHE A 203 -12.04 2.63 -8.94
CA PHE A 203 -13.11 3.55 -8.53
C PHE A 203 -14.15 3.74 -9.64
N VAL A 204 -13.71 4.05 -10.87
CA VAL A 204 -14.61 4.25 -12.03
C VAL A 204 -15.40 2.97 -12.32
N PHE A 205 -14.73 1.81 -12.27
CA PHE A 205 -15.36 0.53 -12.54
C PHE A 205 -16.46 0.19 -11.52
N PHE A 206 -16.17 0.27 -10.22
CA PHE A 206 -17.16 -0.01 -9.17
C PHE A 206 -18.28 1.04 -9.13
N MET A 207 -17.97 2.30 -9.45
CA MET A 207 -18.99 3.33 -9.66
C MET A 207 -19.95 2.98 -10.78
N LYS A 208 -19.46 2.42 -11.89
CA LYS A 208 -20.31 1.94 -12.99
C LYS A 208 -21.15 0.74 -12.50
N LEU A 209 -20.51 -0.27 -11.92
CA LEU A 209 -21.19 -1.50 -11.45
C LEU A 209 -22.34 -1.19 -10.47
N SER A 210 -22.14 -0.32 -9.47
CA SER A 210 -23.21 0.05 -8.52
C SER A 210 -24.47 0.65 -9.16
N LYS A 211 -24.33 1.32 -10.31
CA LYS A 211 -25.43 2.07 -10.95
C LYS A 211 -26.02 1.37 -12.17
N SER A 212 -25.43 0.26 -12.60
CA SER A 212 -25.82 -0.43 -13.82
C SER A 212 -27.19 -1.10 -13.67
N SER A 213 -28.03 -0.92 -14.68
CA SER A 213 -29.33 -1.60 -14.80
C SER A 213 -29.22 -2.99 -15.45
N SER A 214 -28.16 -3.22 -16.24
CA SER A 214 -27.85 -4.49 -16.88
C SER A 214 -26.42 -4.91 -16.54
N LEU A 215 -26.23 -6.20 -16.30
CA LEU A 215 -24.95 -6.79 -15.91
C LEU A 215 -24.22 -7.49 -17.07
N HIS A 216 -24.81 -7.60 -18.26
CA HIS A 216 -24.23 -8.37 -19.38
C HIS A 216 -22.80 -7.96 -19.75
N GLU A 217 -22.48 -6.66 -19.78
CA GLU A 217 -21.11 -6.21 -20.04
C GLU A 217 -20.11 -6.69 -18.97
N PHE A 218 -20.56 -6.77 -17.71
CA PHE A 218 -19.74 -7.26 -16.60
C PHE A 218 -19.66 -8.79 -16.59
N GLU A 219 -20.72 -9.48 -17.01
CA GLU A 219 -20.75 -10.94 -17.19
C GLU A 219 -19.72 -11.35 -18.25
N ASP A 220 -19.75 -10.69 -19.42
CA ASP A 220 -18.81 -10.90 -20.51
C ASP A 220 -17.36 -10.62 -20.07
N ASN A 221 -17.16 -9.53 -19.31
CA ASN A 221 -15.84 -9.19 -18.78
C ASN A 221 -15.31 -10.25 -17.80
N LEU A 222 -16.15 -10.72 -16.87
CA LEU A 222 -15.77 -11.76 -15.91
C LEU A 222 -15.47 -13.10 -16.59
N LEU A 223 -16.27 -13.48 -17.59
CA LEU A 223 -16.00 -14.66 -18.43
C LEU A 223 -14.65 -14.53 -19.16
N GLN A 224 -14.39 -13.37 -19.75
CA GLN A 224 -13.11 -13.10 -20.40
C GLN A 224 -11.94 -13.20 -19.41
N CYS A 225 -12.08 -12.66 -18.20
CA CYS A 225 -11.08 -12.78 -17.13
C CYS A 225 -10.81 -14.24 -16.75
N CYS A 226 -11.86 -15.08 -16.67
CA CYS A 226 -11.71 -16.51 -16.40
C CYS A 226 -10.90 -17.21 -17.51
N HIS A 227 -11.25 -16.95 -18.77
CA HIS A 227 -10.53 -17.51 -19.91
C HIS A 227 -9.07 -17.02 -19.96
N GLN A 228 -8.81 -15.75 -19.68
CA GLN A 228 -7.45 -15.22 -19.63
C GLN A 228 -6.62 -15.86 -18.52
N LEU A 229 -7.20 -16.01 -17.33
CA LEU A 229 -6.52 -16.63 -16.19
C LEU A 229 -6.06 -18.07 -16.49
N ILE A 230 -6.89 -18.84 -17.19
CA ILE A 230 -6.58 -20.24 -17.52
C ILE A 230 -5.57 -20.34 -18.66
N ASN A 231 -5.71 -19.50 -19.69
CA ASN A 231 -4.94 -19.62 -20.92
C ASN A 231 -3.60 -18.86 -20.90
N ASP A 232 -3.41 -17.89 -20.00
CA ASP A 232 -2.14 -17.18 -19.83
C ASP A 232 -1.26 -17.87 -18.76
N PRO A 233 -0.14 -18.52 -19.15
CA PRO A 233 0.72 -19.23 -18.20
C PRO A 233 1.35 -18.32 -17.13
N ILE A 234 1.60 -17.04 -17.46
CA ILE A 234 2.20 -16.08 -16.53
C ILE A 234 1.17 -15.71 -15.46
N LEU A 235 -0.05 -15.38 -15.89
CA LEU A 235 -1.14 -15.04 -14.99
C LEU A 235 -1.53 -16.23 -14.12
N LEU A 236 -1.57 -17.43 -14.69
CA LEU A 236 -1.85 -18.68 -13.99
C LEU A 236 -0.80 -18.99 -12.91
N LYS A 237 0.50 -18.83 -13.23
CA LYS A 237 1.59 -19.00 -12.26
C LYS A 237 1.45 -18.00 -11.11
N ARG A 238 1.13 -16.75 -11.42
CA ARG A 238 0.91 -15.69 -10.42
C ARG A 238 -0.26 -16.02 -9.50
N TRP A 239 -1.41 -16.39 -10.07
CA TRP A 239 -2.58 -16.83 -9.31
C TRP A 239 -2.23 -17.95 -8.34
N LYS A 240 -1.64 -19.04 -8.84
CA LYS A 240 -1.27 -20.21 -8.02
C LYS A 240 -0.32 -19.85 -6.87
N THR A 241 0.58 -18.90 -7.11
CA THR A 241 1.52 -18.41 -6.09
C THR A 241 0.83 -17.59 -5.00
N LEU A 242 -0.15 -16.77 -5.38
CA LEU A 242 -0.84 -15.85 -4.47
C LEU A 242 -2.07 -16.45 -3.79
N TYR A 243 -2.60 -17.57 -4.31
CA TYR A 243 -3.88 -18.11 -3.88
C TYR A 243 -3.98 -18.36 -2.37
N PHE A 244 -3.15 -19.24 -1.84
CA PHE A 244 -3.16 -19.57 -0.41
C PHE A 244 -2.71 -18.44 0.52
N PRO A 245 -1.57 -17.75 0.27
CA PRO A 245 -1.06 -16.77 1.21
C PRO A 245 -1.77 -15.42 1.15
N ILE A 246 -2.46 -15.09 0.05
CA ILE A 246 -3.05 -13.76 -0.15
C ILE A 246 -4.53 -13.82 -0.52
N LEU A 247 -4.89 -14.48 -1.62
CA LEU A 247 -6.26 -14.40 -2.15
C LEU A 247 -7.28 -15.02 -1.20
N LEU A 248 -7.00 -16.22 -0.67
CA LEU A 248 -7.88 -16.92 0.24
C LEU A 248 -8.06 -16.15 1.57
N PRO A 249 -7.01 -15.67 2.26
CA PRO A 249 -7.16 -14.78 3.42
C PRO A 249 -7.93 -13.48 3.10
N LEU A 250 -7.71 -12.88 1.93
CA LEU A 250 -8.46 -11.69 1.50
C LEU A 250 -9.95 -11.98 1.31
N GLN A 251 -10.31 -13.17 0.82
CA GLN A 251 -11.71 -13.59 0.73
C GLN A 251 -12.39 -13.60 2.09
N HIS A 252 -11.76 -14.23 3.09
CA HIS A 252 -12.27 -14.27 4.46
C HIS A 252 -12.37 -12.86 5.05
N PHE A 253 -11.38 -12.01 4.79
CA PHE A 253 -11.43 -10.60 5.15
C PHE A 253 -12.68 -9.92 4.57
N TYR A 254 -12.92 -9.99 3.25
CA TYR A 254 -14.10 -9.38 2.63
C TYR A 254 -15.43 -9.90 3.21
N GLN A 255 -15.51 -11.20 3.49
CA GLN A 255 -16.69 -11.80 4.13
C GLN A 255 -16.93 -11.21 5.52
N ASN A 256 -15.88 -11.11 6.34
CA ASN A 256 -15.97 -10.64 7.72
C ASN A 256 -16.25 -9.13 7.83
N ILE A 257 -15.82 -8.33 6.85
CA ILE A 257 -16.07 -6.88 6.85
C ILE A 257 -17.33 -6.46 6.09
N SER A 258 -18.04 -7.38 5.43
CA SER A 258 -19.16 -7.06 4.53
C SER A 258 -20.24 -6.19 5.21
N GLU A 259 -20.64 -6.54 6.44
CA GLU A 259 -21.59 -5.76 7.23
C GLU A 259 -21.04 -4.39 7.64
N LEU A 260 -19.76 -4.34 8.05
CA LEU A 260 -19.08 -3.10 8.44
C LEU A 260 -19.00 -2.14 7.25
N MET A 261 -18.66 -2.64 6.07
CA MET A 261 -18.56 -1.84 4.85
C MET A 261 -19.92 -1.42 4.31
N THR A 262 -20.96 -2.25 4.49
CA THR A 262 -22.34 -1.87 4.20
C THR A 262 -22.78 -0.70 5.07
N ALA A 263 -22.46 -0.71 6.37
CA ALA A 263 -22.71 0.40 7.26
C ALA A 263 -21.83 1.64 6.95
N TYR A 264 -20.62 1.43 6.43
CA TYR A 264 -19.68 2.50 6.08
C TYR A 264 -20.13 3.26 4.81
N SER A 265 -20.51 2.52 3.76
CA SER A 265 -20.77 3.02 2.41
C SER A 265 -21.97 2.34 1.76
N SER A 266 -23.02 3.11 1.46
CA SER A 266 -24.16 2.61 0.69
C SER A 266 -23.79 2.18 -0.73
N ARG A 267 -22.72 2.77 -1.30
CA ARG A 267 -22.19 2.32 -2.59
C ARG A 267 -21.61 0.91 -2.48
N TYR A 268 -20.89 0.62 -1.40
CA TYR A 268 -20.39 -0.74 -1.17
C TYR A 268 -21.55 -1.73 -1.11
N GLU A 269 -22.61 -1.43 -0.36
CA GLU A 269 -23.81 -2.29 -0.28
C GLU A 269 -24.42 -2.56 -1.66
N SER A 270 -24.60 -1.51 -2.45
CA SER A 270 -25.15 -1.60 -3.81
C SER A 270 -24.25 -2.41 -4.73
N CYS A 271 -22.94 -2.13 -4.74
CA CYS A 271 -21.95 -2.90 -5.48
C CYS A 271 -21.94 -4.38 -5.09
N ASN A 272 -21.97 -4.68 -3.78
CA ASN A 272 -21.88 -6.05 -3.30
C ASN A 272 -23.12 -6.87 -3.72
N LYS A 273 -24.31 -6.25 -3.72
CA LYS A 273 -25.53 -6.87 -4.27
C LYS A 273 -25.39 -7.15 -5.77
N GLN A 274 -24.92 -6.17 -6.55
CA GLN A 274 -24.72 -6.34 -7.99
C GLN A 274 -23.66 -7.41 -8.30
N LEU A 275 -22.57 -7.42 -7.55
CA LEU A 275 -21.49 -8.40 -7.70
C LEU A 275 -21.96 -9.82 -7.36
N HIS A 276 -22.81 -9.98 -6.33
CA HIS A 276 -23.38 -11.28 -6.00
C HIS A 276 -24.27 -11.81 -7.13
N SER A 277 -25.16 -10.96 -7.67
CA SER A 277 -26.01 -11.31 -8.82
C SER A 277 -25.18 -11.64 -10.07
N LEU A 278 -24.15 -10.83 -10.35
CA LEU A 278 -23.20 -11.03 -11.45
C LEU A 278 -22.53 -12.40 -11.37
N VAL A 279 -21.94 -12.71 -10.21
CA VAL A 279 -21.23 -13.96 -9.97
C VAL A 279 -22.17 -15.17 -10.11
N GLN A 280 -23.41 -15.06 -9.61
CA GLN A 280 -24.41 -16.12 -9.76
C GLN A 280 -24.83 -16.35 -11.21
N ALA A 281 -25.04 -15.28 -11.98
CA ALA A 281 -25.40 -15.35 -13.40
C ALA A 281 -24.26 -15.96 -14.25
N VAL A 282 -23.01 -15.60 -13.95
CA VAL A 282 -21.85 -16.20 -14.63
C VAL A 282 -21.67 -17.66 -14.22
N ALA A 283 -21.84 -17.99 -12.93
CA ALA A 283 -21.75 -19.37 -12.45
C ALA A 283 -22.77 -20.29 -13.14
N SER A 284 -24.02 -19.83 -13.30
CA SER A 284 -25.06 -20.60 -14.00
C SER A 284 -24.80 -20.74 -15.50
N THR A 285 -24.13 -19.76 -16.12
CA THR A 285 -23.75 -19.80 -17.53
C THR A 285 -22.59 -20.76 -17.79
N ILE A 286 -21.58 -20.78 -16.92
CA ILE A 286 -20.40 -21.66 -17.06
C ILE A 286 -20.78 -23.11 -16.79
N ASP A 287 -21.65 -23.38 -15.81
CA ASP A 287 -21.92 -24.71 -15.23
C ASP A 287 -20.68 -25.37 -14.61
N ALA A 288 -20.82 -25.92 -13.40
CA ALA A 288 -19.71 -26.52 -12.66
C ALA A 288 -19.15 -27.77 -13.37
N ASP A 289 -19.98 -28.46 -14.14
CA ASP A 289 -19.60 -29.67 -14.86
C ASP A 289 -18.96 -29.43 -16.22
N SER A 290 -18.98 -28.18 -16.73
CA SER A 290 -18.30 -27.83 -17.97
C SER A 290 -16.77 -27.91 -17.82
N LEU A 291 -16.05 -27.92 -18.95
CA LEU A 291 -14.58 -27.90 -18.96
C LEU A 291 -14.05 -26.69 -18.18
N LEU A 292 -14.58 -25.50 -18.49
CA LEU A 292 -14.20 -24.25 -17.86
C LEU A 292 -14.52 -24.26 -16.35
N GLY A 293 -15.70 -24.76 -15.97
CA GLY A 293 -16.11 -24.86 -14.56
C GLY A 293 -15.14 -25.74 -13.75
N LYS A 294 -14.78 -26.91 -14.29
CA LYS A 294 -13.81 -27.83 -13.67
C LYS A 294 -12.42 -27.23 -13.54
N GLU A 295 -11.96 -26.49 -14.55
CA GLU A 295 -10.67 -25.80 -14.51
C GLU A 295 -10.66 -24.69 -13.44
N ILE A 296 -11.72 -23.89 -13.34
CA ILE A 296 -11.85 -22.85 -12.30
C ILE A 296 -11.84 -23.48 -10.90
N LEU A 297 -12.63 -24.53 -10.68
CA LEU A 297 -12.69 -25.22 -9.39
C LEU A 297 -11.33 -25.85 -9.01
N ALA A 298 -10.57 -26.34 -9.98
CA ALA A 298 -9.21 -26.85 -9.74
C ALA A 298 -8.23 -25.75 -9.30
N LEU A 299 -8.46 -24.48 -9.69
CA LEU A 299 -7.67 -23.33 -9.23
C LEU A 299 -8.06 -22.84 -7.84
N CYS A 300 -9.25 -23.20 -7.37
CA CYS A 300 -9.85 -22.75 -6.13
C CYS A 300 -10.39 -23.94 -5.30
N PRO A 301 -9.52 -24.86 -4.86
CA PRO A 301 -9.95 -26.18 -4.36
C PRO A 301 -10.84 -26.15 -3.11
N THR A 302 -10.88 -25.05 -2.37
CA THR A 302 -11.69 -24.91 -1.14
C THR A 302 -12.99 -24.12 -1.36
N GLN A 303 -13.32 -23.77 -2.60
CA GLN A 303 -14.40 -22.83 -2.91
C GLN A 303 -15.44 -23.46 -3.84
N ASP A 304 -16.68 -23.00 -3.73
CA ASP A 304 -17.68 -23.24 -4.76
C ASP A 304 -17.40 -22.36 -5.99
N LEU A 305 -18.13 -22.62 -7.09
CA LEU A 305 -17.90 -21.90 -8.35
C LEU A 305 -18.15 -20.39 -8.19
N ALA A 306 -19.19 -20.01 -7.43
CA ALA A 306 -19.53 -18.61 -7.19
C ALA A 306 -18.41 -17.88 -6.42
N SER A 307 -17.92 -18.46 -5.32
CA SER A 307 -16.83 -17.91 -4.53
C SER A 307 -15.52 -17.85 -5.31
N SER A 308 -15.28 -18.83 -6.18
CA SER A 308 -14.15 -18.83 -7.10
C SER A 308 -14.21 -17.66 -8.08
N LEU A 309 -15.37 -17.43 -8.70
CA LEU A 309 -15.61 -16.29 -9.59
C LEU A 309 -15.48 -14.95 -8.87
N TYR A 310 -15.96 -14.86 -7.63
CA TYR A 310 -15.80 -13.67 -6.78
C TYR A 310 -14.31 -13.34 -6.55
N LEU A 311 -13.49 -14.34 -6.25
CA LEU A 311 -12.04 -14.18 -6.11
C LEU A 311 -11.38 -13.75 -7.43
N ILE A 312 -11.75 -14.38 -8.55
CA ILE A 312 -11.21 -14.05 -9.88
C ILE A 312 -11.52 -12.60 -10.22
N PHE A 313 -12.75 -12.15 -9.96
CA PHE A 313 -13.16 -10.77 -10.14
C PHE A 313 -12.27 -9.81 -9.34
N TRP A 314 -12.13 -10.02 -8.03
CA TRP A 314 -11.31 -9.12 -7.20
C TRP A 314 -9.85 -9.11 -7.58
N PHE A 315 -9.28 -10.27 -7.90
CA PHE A 315 -7.90 -10.36 -8.37
C PHE A 315 -7.67 -9.50 -9.61
N ASN A 316 -8.57 -9.56 -10.60
CA ASN A 316 -8.48 -8.78 -11.83
C ASN A 316 -8.67 -7.27 -11.65
N HIS A 317 -9.27 -6.83 -10.53
CA HIS A 317 -9.47 -5.41 -10.19
C HIS A 317 -8.55 -4.93 -9.05
N SER A 318 -7.46 -5.65 -8.79
CA SER A 318 -6.51 -5.36 -7.71
C SER A 318 -5.11 -5.07 -8.23
N PHE A 319 -4.29 -4.43 -7.39
CA PHE A 319 -2.87 -4.20 -7.65
C PHE A 319 -2.03 -5.50 -7.71
N LEU A 320 -2.61 -6.66 -7.35
CA LEU A 320 -1.95 -7.97 -7.37
C LEU A 320 -1.55 -8.41 -8.78
N LEU A 321 -2.26 -7.92 -9.81
CA LEU A 321 -1.88 -8.16 -11.20
C LEU A 321 -0.47 -7.64 -11.51
N SER A 322 -0.04 -6.59 -10.82
CA SER A 322 1.27 -5.95 -10.99
C SER A 322 2.28 -6.42 -9.94
N CYS A 323 2.07 -7.60 -9.33
CA CYS A 323 3.00 -8.19 -8.37
C CYS A 323 4.37 -8.51 -9.01
N PRO A 324 5.49 -7.98 -8.49
CA PRO A 324 6.84 -8.26 -8.97
C PRO A 324 7.23 -9.74 -8.88
N GLU A 325 7.95 -10.27 -9.87
CA GLU A 325 8.44 -11.66 -9.87
C GLU A 325 9.37 -11.98 -8.69
N THR A 326 10.10 -11.00 -8.17
CA THR A 326 10.96 -11.17 -6.98
C THR A 326 10.15 -11.56 -5.76
N ILE A 327 9.00 -10.91 -5.53
CA ILE A 327 8.10 -11.22 -4.42
C ILE A 327 7.40 -12.56 -4.65
N LEU A 328 6.98 -12.86 -5.89
CA LEU A 328 6.43 -14.17 -6.21
C LEU A 328 7.43 -15.28 -5.90
N HIS A 329 8.72 -15.08 -6.15
CA HIS A 329 9.76 -16.04 -5.81
C HIS A 329 9.96 -16.18 -4.29
N GLU A 330 9.90 -15.09 -3.52
CA GLU A 330 9.96 -15.13 -2.05
C GLU A 330 8.78 -15.91 -1.44
N ILE A 331 7.56 -15.66 -1.93
CA ILE A 331 6.36 -16.40 -1.52
C ILE A 331 6.51 -17.88 -1.87
N GLN A 332 6.93 -18.19 -3.11
CA GLN A 332 7.19 -19.56 -3.50
C GLN A 332 8.20 -20.22 -2.56
N LYS A 333 9.32 -19.57 -2.25
CA LYS A 333 10.32 -20.15 -1.34
C LYS A 333 9.78 -20.45 0.06
N LYS A 334 8.93 -19.57 0.62
CA LYS A 334 8.29 -19.80 1.94
C LYS A 334 7.33 -21.00 1.90
N TYR A 335 6.53 -21.10 0.84
CA TYR A 335 5.42 -22.06 0.73
C TYR A 335 5.75 -23.34 -0.07
N SER A 336 6.95 -23.45 -0.65
CA SER A 336 7.44 -24.66 -1.35
C SER A 336 8.29 -25.58 -0.46
N SER A 337 8.50 -25.23 0.81
CA SER A 337 9.26 -26.06 1.75
C SER A 337 8.41 -27.26 2.22
N PRO A 338 8.92 -28.51 2.15
CA PRO A 338 8.15 -29.74 2.42
C PRO A 338 7.84 -30.00 3.91
N PHE A 339 7.77 -28.96 4.75
CA PHE A 339 7.57 -29.07 6.21
C PHE A 339 6.23 -28.54 6.72
N MET A 340 5.20 -28.49 5.86
CA MET A 340 3.81 -28.47 6.31
C MET A 340 3.06 -29.63 5.64
N GLY A 341 3.32 -30.83 6.16
CA GLY A 341 2.50 -32.02 5.96
C GLY A 341 1.62 -32.26 7.18
#